data_AF-A0A7K4IDM5-F1
#
_entry.id   AF-A0A7K4IDM5-F1
#
_cell.length_a   1.000
_cell.length_b   1.000
_cell.length_c   1.000
_cell.angle_alpha   90.00
_cell.angle_beta   90.00
_cell.angle_gamma   90.00
#
_symmetry.space_group_name_H-M   'P 1'
#
loop_
_entity.id
_entity.type
_entity.pdbx_description
1 polymer ?
#
loop_
_entity_poly.entity_id
_entity_poly.type
_entity_poly.pdbx_seq_one_letter_code
_entity_poly.pdbx_strand_id
1 'polypeptide(L)'
;MAELTELRIMAYMFYVMLIPIALILFTFLAFYITSEGSKWQKHRFLGVFARFIQASPKRRFLVFLMLLLLMVPAMLGVLAGFWYDVVMANEVPSNTTPVVNTLLLIFLFAAVMLPVMWSHFRMWRQAVRSAAEVRIKAAQ
;
A
#
# COMPACT_ATOMS: atom_id res chain seq x y z
N MET A 1 8.34 -6.51 -39.43
CA MET A 1 7.46 -7.25 -38.49
C MET A 1 8.17 -7.57 -37.17
N ALA A 2 9.44 -8.02 -37.17
CA ALA A 2 10.21 -8.24 -35.94
C ALA A 2 10.42 -6.96 -35.09
N GLU A 3 10.69 -5.82 -35.72
CA GLU A 3 10.86 -4.53 -35.01
C GLU A 3 9.60 -4.03 -34.30
N LEU A 4 8.40 -4.32 -34.83
CA LEU A 4 7.13 -3.94 -34.20
C LEU A 4 6.82 -4.77 -32.95
N THR A 5 7.28 -6.03 -32.91
CA THR A 5 7.21 -6.87 -31.72
C THR A 5 8.20 -6.44 -30.65
N GLU A 6 9.42 -6.05 -31.02
CA GLU A 6 10.41 -5.54 -30.07
C GLU A 6 10.00 -4.18 -29.51
N LEU A 7 9.53 -3.23 -30.33
CA LEU A 7 8.99 -1.95 -29.85
C LEU A 7 7.77 -2.14 -28.93
N ARG A 8 6.96 -3.17 -29.16
CA ARG A 8 5.91 -3.55 -28.22
C ARG A 8 6.52 -4.01 -26.91
N ILE A 9 7.44 -4.98 -26.94
CA ILE A 9 8.13 -5.54 -25.76
C ILE A 9 8.81 -4.45 -24.91
N MET A 10 9.40 -3.45 -25.57
CA MET A 10 10.09 -2.30 -24.96
C MET A 10 9.16 -1.29 -24.28
N ALA A 11 7.86 -1.30 -24.57
CA ALA A 11 6.88 -0.38 -23.98
C ALA A 11 6.13 -0.96 -22.76
N TYR A 12 6.52 -2.13 -22.23
CA TYR A 12 5.76 -2.83 -21.19
C TYR A 12 6.28 -2.66 -19.76
N MET A 13 7.55 -2.33 -19.51
CA MET A 13 8.07 -2.36 -18.14
C MET A 13 7.41 -1.29 -17.26
N PHE A 14 7.13 -0.11 -17.78
CA PHE A 14 6.30 0.87 -17.07
C PHE A 14 4.94 0.30 -16.64
N TYR A 15 4.19 -0.36 -17.54
CA TYR A 15 2.89 -0.93 -17.21
C TYR A 15 2.98 -2.09 -16.22
N VAL A 16 4.02 -2.92 -16.33
CA VAL A 16 4.26 -4.01 -15.38
C VAL A 16 4.53 -3.45 -13.98
N MET A 17 5.30 -2.36 -13.88
CA MET A 17 5.60 -1.71 -12.60
C MET A 17 4.41 -0.97 -11.97
N LEU A 18 3.31 -0.75 -12.70
CA LEU A 18 2.04 -0.26 -12.12
C LEU A 18 1.27 -1.34 -11.37
N ILE A 19 1.50 -2.63 -11.66
CA ILE A 19 0.75 -3.75 -11.05
C ILE A 19 0.92 -3.76 -9.51
N PRO A 20 2.14 -3.65 -8.94
CA PRO A 20 2.32 -3.57 -7.49
C PRO A 20 1.57 -2.41 -6.84
N ILE A 21 1.53 -1.24 -7.48
CA ILE A 21 0.79 -0.08 -6.97
C ILE A 21 -0.71 -0.38 -6.92
N ALA A 22 -1.26 -0.89 -8.03
CA ALA A 22 -2.67 -1.25 -8.08
C ALA A 22 -3.04 -2.29 -7.01
N LEU A 23 -2.17 -3.29 -6.79
CA LEU A 23 -2.35 -4.29 -5.74
C LEU A 23 -2.28 -3.69 -4.34
N ILE A 24 -1.34 -2.78 -4.06
CA ILE A 24 -1.25 -2.10 -2.76
C ILE A 24 -2.49 -1.26 -2.51
N LEU A 25 -2.95 -0.48 -3.49
CA LEU A 25 -4.15 0.36 -3.37
C LEU A 25 -5.42 -0.48 -3.19
N PHE A 26 -5.58 -1.54 -3.97
CA PHE A 26 -6.69 -2.48 -3.83
C PHE A 26 -6.69 -3.13 -2.44
N THR A 27 -5.53 -3.60 -1.99
CA THR A 27 -5.39 -4.24 -0.67
C THR A 27 -5.63 -3.26 0.46
N PHE A 28 -5.13 -2.02 0.33
CA PHE A 28 -5.38 -0.94 1.27
C PHE A 28 -6.88 -0.63 1.37
N LEU A 29 -7.57 -0.47 0.25
CA LEU A 29 -9.00 -0.20 0.23
C LEU A 29 -9.81 -1.37 0.80
N ALA A 30 -9.47 -2.61 0.43
CA ALA A 30 -10.11 -3.81 0.95
C ALA A 30 -9.97 -3.89 2.48
N PHE A 31 -8.77 -3.67 3.03
CA PHE A 31 -8.56 -3.66 4.48
C PHE A 31 -9.17 -2.45 5.16
N TYR A 32 -9.21 -1.28 4.51
CA TYR A 32 -9.86 -0.08 5.03
C TYR A 32 -11.37 -0.29 5.19
N ILE A 33 -12.04 -0.80 4.17
CA ILE A 33 -13.48 -1.08 4.23
C ILE A 33 -13.77 -2.19 5.25
N THR A 34 -12.95 -3.25 5.25
CA THR A 34 -13.18 -4.41 6.11
C THR A 34 -12.71 -4.20 7.55
N SER A 35 -11.94 -3.17 7.87
CA SER A 35 -11.62 -2.83 9.26
C SER A 35 -12.82 -2.22 9.98
N GLU A 36 -13.75 -1.63 9.23
CA GLU A 36 -14.96 -0.97 9.73
C GLU A 36 -16.19 -1.90 9.64
N GLY A 37 -16.57 -2.49 10.78
CA GLY A 37 -17.83 -3.21 10.95
C GLY A 37 -17.71 -4.75 10.91
N SER A 38 -18.32 -5.40 11.91
CA SER A 38 -18.32 -6.86 12.06
C SER A 38 -19.11 -7.60 10.97
N LYS A 39 -20.02 -6.91 10.27
CA LYS A 39 -20.83 -7.47 9.17
C LYS A 39 -19.98 -8.11 8.07
N TRP A 40 -18.80 -7.57 7.82
CA TRP A 40 -17.90 -8.06 6.76
C TRP A 40 -17.33 -9.44 7.03
N GLN A 41 -17.30 -9.89 8.29
CA GLN A 41 -16.76 -11.22 8.65
C GLN A 41 -17.52 -12.39 8.01
N LYS A 42 -18.82 -12.19 7.72
CA LYS A 42 -19.70 -13.20 7.09
C LYS A 42 -19.72 -13.12 5.56
N HIS A 43 -19.06 -12.12 4.96
CA HIS A 43 -19.05 -11.95 3.50
C HIS A 43 -18.21 -13.04 2.82
N ARG A 44 -18.70 -13.57 1.69
CA ARG A 44 -18.08 -14.72 0.98
C ARG A 44 -16.61 -14.45 0.59
N PHE A 45 -16.33 -13.27 0.04
CA PHE A 45 -14.98 -12.93 -0.46
C PHE A 45 -14.19 -12.05 0.52
N LEU A 46 -14.86 -11.03 1.08
CA LEU A 46 -14.24 -10.05 1.97
C LEU A 46 -14.09 -10.56 3.42
N GLY A 47 -14.74 -11.68 3.76
CA GLY A 47 -14.71 -12.24 5.11
C GLY A 47 -13.33 -12.68 5.55
N VAL A 48 -12.46 -13.13 4.63
CA VAL A 48 -11.08 -13.48 4.96
C VAL A 48 -10.29 -12.25 5.41
N PHE A 49 -10.37 -11.16 4.64
CA PHE A 49 -9.73 -9.89 4.98
C PHE A 49 -10.27 -9.32 6.30
N ALA A 50 -11.59 -9.34 6.48
CA ALA A 50 -12.25 -8.88 7.70
C ALA A 50 -11.79 -9.68 8.93
N ARG A 51 -11.80 -11.01 8.87
CA ARG A 51 -11.35 -11.84 10.00
C ARG A 51 -9.87 -11.63 10.30
N PHE A 52 -9.04 -11.47 9.27
CA PHE A 52 -7.61 -11.23 9.45
C PHE A 52 -7.32 -9.89 10.13
N ILE A 53 -7.87 -8.79 9.58
CA ILE A 53 -7.63 -7.43 10.06
C ILE A 53 -8.31 -7.21 11.41
N GLN A 54 -9.50 -7.76 11.62
CA GLN A 54 -10.27 -7.52 12.84
C GLN A 54 -9.79 -8.33 14.05
N ALA A 55 -8.93 -9.34 13.85
CA ALA A 55 -8.43 -10.23 14.91
C ALA A 55 -7.73 -9.51 16.07
N SER A 56 -6.98 -8.42 15.82
CA SER A 56 -6.41 -7.61 16.90
C SER A 56 -6.12 -6.17 16.47
N PRO A 57 -6.20 -5.19 17.40
CA PRO A 57 -5.84 -3.80 17.11
C PRO A 57 -4.40 -3.64 16.60
N LYS A 58 -3.45 -4.44 17.13
CA LYS A 58 -2.05 -4.47 16.70
C LYS A 58 -1.93 -4.86 15.22
N ARG A 59 -2.65 -5.91 14.79
CA ARG A 59 -2.62 -6.36 13.39
C ARG A 59 -3.14 -5.28 12.44
N ARG A 60 -4.22 -4.57 12.81
CA ARG A 60 -4.74 -3.45 12.01
C ARG A 60 -3.68 -2.40 11.77
N PHE A 61 -3.05 -1.92 12.84
CA PHE A 61 -1.98 -0.93 12.76
C PHE A 61 -0.83 -1.42 11.87
N LEU A 62 -0.34 -2.64 12.10
CA LEU A 62 0.80 -3.18 11.35
C LEU A 62 0.51 -3.35 9.85
N VAL A 63 -0.69 -3.79 9.47
CA VAL A 63 -1.05 -3.93 8.06
C VAL A 63 -1.04 -2.57 7.35
N PHE A 64 -1.67 -1.54 7.93
CA PHE A 64 -1.66 -0.21 7.32
C PHE A 64 -0.27 0.41 7.29
N LEU A 65 0.56 0.18 8.32
CA LEU A 65 1.96 0.62 8.33
C LEU A 65 2.76 -0.08 7.23
N MET A 66 2.62 -1.40 7.07
CA MET A 66 3.33 -2.14 6.02
C MET A 66 2.90 -1.69 4.63
N LEU A 67 1.60 -1.48 4.40
CA LEU A 67 1.11 -0.98 3.11
C LEU A 67 1.66 0.42 2.80
N LEU A 68 1.72 1.31 3.79
CA LEU A 68 2.34 2.63 3.64
C LEU A 68 3.82 2.52 3.25
N LEU A 69 4.58 1.68 3.95
CA LEU A 69 6.01 1.49 3.69
C LEU A 69 6.26 0.83 2.33
N LEU A 70 5.44 -0.15 1.94
CA LEU A 70 5.51 -0.82 0.63
C LEU A 70 5.14 0.09 -0.53
N MET A 71 4.38 1.16 -0.29
CA MET A 71 4.02 2.11 -1.33
C MET A 71 5.26 2.83 -1.89
N VAL A 72 6.24 3.16 -1.05
CA VAL A 72 7.47 3.86 -1.48
C VAL A 72 8.27 3.05 -2.52
N PRO A 73 8.69 1.80 -2.25
CA PRO A 73 9.41 1.01 -3.25
C PRO A 73 8.56 0.68 -4.48
N ALA A 74 7.23 0.54 -4.35
CA ALA A 74 6.36 0.35 -5.50
C ALA A 74 6.36 1.58 -6.44
N MET A 75 6.29 2.78 -5.88
CA MET A 75 6.38 4.04 -6.63
C MET A 75 7.77 4.23 -7.26
N LEU A 76 8.84 3.89 -6.55
CA LEU A 76 10.19 3.90 -7.11
C LEU A 76 10.35 2.86 -8.22
N GLY A 77 9.66 1.73 -8.14
CA GLY A 77 9.60 0.72 -9.19
C GLY A 77 9.04 1.28 -10.50
N VAL A 78 8.01 2.13 -10.45
CA VAL A 78 7.49 2.82 -11.65
C VAL A 78 8.49 3.77 -12.26
N LEU A 79 9.19 4.55 -11.44
CA LEU A 79 10.24 5.44 -11.93
C LEU A 79 11.38 4.64 -12.58
N ALA A 80 11.78 3.52 -11.96
CA ALA A 80 12.77 2.62 -12.52
C ALA A 80 12.30 1.98 -13.84
N GLY A 81 11.02 1.60 -13.94
CA GLY A 81 10.41 1.10 -15.18
C GLY A 81 10.44 2.13 -16.30
N PHE A 82 10.12 3.39 -16.00
CA PHE A 82 10.23 4.48 -16.97
C PHE A 82 11.68 4.66 -17.46
N TRP A 83 12.66 4.70 -16.56
CA TRP A 83 14.07 4.83 -16.95
C TRP A 83 14.56 3.63 -17.74
N TYR A 84 14.10 2.43 -17.40
CA TYR A 84 14.40 1.24 -18.17
C TYR A 84 13.92 1.38 -19.62
N ASP A 85 12.66 1.78 -19.81
CA ASP A 85 12.07 1.95 -21.16
C ASP A 85 12.86 3.00 -21.98
N VAL A 86 13.27 4.12 -21.37
CA VAL A 86 14.07 5.17 -22.04
C VAL A 86 15.47 4.69 -22.42
N VAL A 87 16.16 4.00 -21.51
CA VAL A 87 17.51 3.47 -21.77
C VAL A 87 17.46 2.40 -22.86
N MET A 88 16.43 1.55 -22.86
CA MET A 88 16.23 0.55 -23.89
C MET A 88 15.90 1.15 -25.26
N ALA A 89 15.34 2.37 -25.30
CA ALA A 89 15.16 3.15 -26.52
C ALA A 89 16.45 3.85 -27.02
N ASN A 90 17.60 3.60 -26.38
CA ASN A 90 18.88 4.27 -26.63
C ASN A 90 18.85 5.79 -26.38
N GLU A 91 17.96 6.25 -25.50
CA GLU A 91 17.87 7.65 -25.09
C GLU A 91 18.49 7.85 -23.69
N VAL A 92 19.01 9.05 -23.43
CA VAL A 92 19.49 9.43 -22.09
C VAL A 92 18.32 10.07 -21.33
N PRO A 93 17.96 9.58 -20.13
CA PRO A 93 16.92 10.20 -19.31
C PRO A 93 17.35 11.60 -18.85
N SER A 94 17.00 12.63 -19.63
CA SER A 94 17.28 14.04 -19.34
C SER A 94 16.10 14.78 -18.70
N ASN A 95 14.90 14.20 -18.79
CA ASN A 95 13.67 14.79 -18.27
C ASN A 95 13.48 14.45 -16.78
N THR A 96 13.33 15.48 -15.95
CA THR A 96 13.06 15.36 -14.50
C THR A 96 11.58 15.17 -14.18
N THR A 97 10.67 15.38 -15.13
CA THR A 97 9.21 15.27 -14.96
C THR A 97 8.76 13.95 -14.33
N PRO A 98 9.27 12.77 -14.73
CA PRO A 98 8.88 11.48 -14.14
C PRO A 98 9.25 11.37 -12.65
N VAL A 99 10.38 11.96 -12.26
CA VAL A 99 10.83 12.00 -10.86
C VAL A 99 9.86 12.85 -10.04
N VAL A 100 9.56 14.07 -10.52
CA VAL A 100 8.64 14.99 -9.85
C VAL A 100 7.25 14.38 -9.72
N ASN A 101 6.72 13.78 -10.80
CA ASN A 101 5.42 13.12 -10.78
C ASN A 101 5.37 11.94 -9.78
N THR A 102 6.43 11.15 -9.70
CA THR A 102 6.53 10.04 -8.75
C THR A 102 6.50 10.55 -7.31
N LEU A 103 7.25 11.62 -7.01
CA LEU A 103 7.25 12.25 -5.68
C LEU A 103 5.89 12.84 -5.32
N LEU A 104 5.24 13.55 -6.24
CA LEU A 104 3.90 14.10 -6.04
C LEU A 104 2.87 12.99 -5.75
N LEU A 105 2.95 11.88 -6.46
CA LEU A 105 2.09 10.72 -6.19
C LEU A 105 2.39 10.07 -4.84
N ILE A 106 3.66 9.94 -4.44
CA ILE A 106 4.02 9.47 -3.10
C ILE A 106 3.40 10.36 -2.04
N PHE A 107 3.50 11.69 -2.19
CA PHE A 107 2.88 12.63 -1.25
C PHE A 107 1.35 12.51 -1.23
N LEU A 108 0.71 12.38 -2.39
CA LEU A 108 -0.73 12.21 -2.50
C LEU A 108 -1.21 10.95 -1.76
N PHE A 109 -0.57 9.81 -2.01
CA PHE A 109 -0.95 8.55 -1.35
C PHE A 109 -0.62 8.58 0.14
N ALA A 110 0.54 9.13 0.54
CA ALA A 110 0.89 9.30 1.94
C ALA A 110 -0.14 10.18 2.67
N ALA A 111 -0.63 11.25 2.05
CA ALA A 111 -1.64 12.13 2.64
C ALA A 111 -2.95 11.40 2.99
N VAL A 112 -3.32 10.38 2.21
CA VAL A 112 -4.51 9.55 2.48
C VAL A 112 -4.20 8.41 3.46
N MET A 113 -3.06 7.74 3.31
CA MET A 113 -2.71 6.56 4.09
C MET A 113 -2.27 6.89 5.52
N LEU A 114 -1.58 8.03 5.73
CA LEU A 114 -1.08 8.44 7.06
C LEU A 114 -2.20 8.64 8.08
N PRO A 115 -3.29 9.39 7.80
CA PRO A 115 -4.41 9.52 8.74
C PRO A 115 -5.05 8.19 9.10
N VAL A 116 -5.22 7.29 8.12
CA VAL A 116 -5.79 5.95 8.33
C VAL A 116 -4.89 5.12 9.24
N MET A 117 -3.59 5.06 8.96
CA MET A 117 -2.61 4.38 9.79
C MET A 117 -2.58 4.96 11.22
N TRP A 118 -2.57 6.28 11.35
CA TRP A 118 -2.54 6.97 12.64
C TRP A 118 -3.78 6.69 13.48
N SER A 119 -4.96 6.65 12.86
CA SER A 119 -6.20 6.25 13.53
C SER A 119 -6.07 4.86 14.18
N HIS A 120 -5.54 3.89 13.43
CA HIS A 120 -5.35 2.52 13.93
C HIS A 120 -4.23 2.40 14.96
N PHE A 121 -3.20 3.22 14.88
CA PHE A 121 -2.17 3.32 15.92
C PHE A 121 -2.76 3.77 17.27
N ARG A 122 -3.64 4.77 17.27
CA ARG A 122 -4.31 5.24 18.49
C ARG A 122 -5.17 4.14 19.13
N MET A 123 -5.96 3.42 18.31
CA MET A 123 -6.77 2.30 18.78
C MET A 123 -5.91 1.19 19.42
N TRP A 124 -4.78 0.85 18.78
CA TRP A 124 -3.86 -0.14 19.35
C TRP A 124 -3.27 0.31 20.68
N ARG A 125 -2.81 1.57 20.78
CA ARG A 125 -2.30 2.12 22.04
C ARG A 125 -3.33 2.11 23.16
N GLN A 126 -4.57 2.46 22.87
CA GLN A 126 -5.66 2.44 23.85
C GLN A 126 -5.92 1.01 24.32
N ALA A 127 -5.96 0.03 23.42
CA ALA A 127 -6.16 -1.37 23.76
C ALA A 127 -5.03 -1.95 24.64
N VAL A 128 -3.78 -1.53 24.41
CA VAL A 128 -2.64 -1.92 25.27
C VAL A 128 -2.77 -1.34 26.67
N ARG A 129 -3.17 -0.06 26.77
CA ARG A 129 -3.38 0.61 28.07
C ARG A 129 -4.51 -0.05 28.86
N SER A 130 -5.65 -0.31 28.23
CA SER A 130 -6.78 -0.95 28.91
C SER A 130 -6.43 -2.37 29.38
N ALA A 131 -5.66 -3.13 28.59
CA ALA A 131 -5.20 -4.45 29.00
C ALA A 131 -4.25 -4.40 30.21
N ALA A 132 -3.40 -3.37 30.30
CA ALA A 132 -2.53 -3.16 31.45
C ALA A 132 -3.34 -2.78 32.71
N GLU A 133 -4.32 -1.90 32.59
CA GLU A 133 -5.20 -1.51 33.70
C GLU A 133 -5.98 -2.70 34.28
N VAL A 134 -6.51 -3.58 33.43
CA VAL A 134 -7.23 -4.79 33.87
C VAL A 134 -6.31 -5.74 34.64
N ARG A 135 -5.06 -5.91 34.21
CA ARG A 135 -4.07 -6.76 34.91
C ARG A 135 -3.73 -6.24 36.30
N ILE A 136 -3.61 -4.92 36.43
CA ILE A 136 -3.36 -4.28 37.73
C ILE A 136 -4.56 -4.50 38.66
N LYS A 137 -5.77 -4.27 38.18
CA LYS A 137 -7.01 -4.48 38.96
C LYS A 137 -7.22 -5.93 39.36
N ALA A 138 -6.85 -6.89 38.52
CA ALA A 138 -6.97 -8.31 38.83
C ALA A 138 -5.91 -8.82 39.83
N ALA A 139 -4.85 -8.06 40.05
CA ALA A 139 -3.76 -8.40 40.98
C ALA A 139 -3.92 -7.75 42.37
N GLN A 140 -4.86 -6.80 42.52
CA GLN A 140 -5.28 -6.18 43.78
C GLN A 140 -6.44 -6.95 44.39
#